data_AF-A0A832H548-F1
#
_entry.id   AF-A0A832H548-F1
#
_cell.length_a   1.000
_cell.length_b   1.000
_cell.length_c   1.000
_cell.angle_alpha   90.00
_cell.angle_beta   90.00
_cell.angle_gamma   90.00
#
_symmetry.space_group_name_H-M   'P 1'
#
loop_
_entity.id
_entity.type
_entity.pdbx_description
1 polymer ?
#
loop_
_entity_poly.entity_id
_entity_poly.type
_entity_poly.pdbx_seq_one_letter_code
_entity_poly.pdbx_strand_id
1 'polypeptide(L)'
;DRYQQAIQIAAQDSNSDGLLVILTPQAMTEPTQTAERLKAWIEERDSHQPTKPILASWMGNAEVSAGELLLNQANIPTYAFPDTAARVFSYLWRFTYNLRGIYETPVLPANAEVDVPNRAQVDAIITTARQAQRTILTEAESKQILAAYEIPVVQTCVAASEAAAVEYAEAMGYPVVLKLFSKTITHKTDVGGVQLNLVDAEAVRRAYHTIETIVSQKAGAEHFLGVTVQPMVKLTGYELIVGSSLDPQFGPVLLFGAGGQFVEVFQDRAIALPPLNSTLARRLMEQTHIHKALQGVRGQPPVDLAALEQLLVRFSQLVAEHRWIKEMDINPLLVSPMNADGQSSLLALDARVVLHDATTCVDQLPKLAIRPYPMQYVAPWQLSDGMEVTIRPIRPEDEPLVTQFHKTLSEQSIYLRYFHLVKLSQRIAHDRLTRICFIDYDREMALVADYKNPETGCHEILAIGRLSKLHGTHEAEFAMLVSDQVQCRGLGTELLKRLLQVGHNEQLDCITAEILVDNCGMQRVCEKLGFQLSRTGDPTVLKAEIQL
;
A
#
# COMPACT_ATOMS: atom_id res chain seq x y z
N ASP A 1 40.18 -10.01 -23.82
CA ASP A 1 40.90 -9.03 -22.98
C ASP A 1 40.10 -7.75 -22.76
N ARG A 2 39.92 -6.87 -23.77
CA ARG A 2 39.17 -5.60 -23.59
C ARG A 2 37.73 -5.79 -23.10
N TYR A 3 36.97 -6.72 -23.69
CA TYR A 3 35.60 -7.03 -23.25
C TYR A 3 35.54 -7.47 -21.78
N GLN A 4 36.43 -8.39 -21.38
CA GLN A 4 36.48 -8.90 -20.02
C GLN A 4 36.82 -7.79 -19.01
N GLN A 5 37.82 -6.95 -19.31
CA GLN A 5 38.18 -5.82 -18.44
C GLN A 5 37.04 -4.82 -18.30
N ALA A 6 36.36 -4.47 -19.40
CA ALA A 6 35.23 -3.54 -19.36
C ALA A 6 34.06 -4.10 -18.51
N ILE A 7 33.76 -5.39 -18.66
CA ILE A 7 32.72 -6.07 -17.89
C ILE A 7 33.10 -6.13 -16.41
N GLN A 8 34.36 -6.44 -16.07
CA GLN A 8 34.85 -6.47 -14.70
C GLN A 8 34.67 -5.12 -13.99
N ILE A 9 35.03 -4.02 -14.68
CA ILE A 9 34.86 -2.66 -14.15
C ILE A 9 33.38 -2.33 -14.00
N ALA A 10 32.57 -2.54 -15.04
CA ALA A 10 31.15 -2.19 -15.03
C ALA A 10 30.34 -3.03 -14.01
N ALA A 11 30.73 -4.28 -13.76
CA ALA A 11 30.11 -5.13 -12.76
C ALA A 11 30.26 -4.56 -11.33
N GLN A 12 31.34 -3.82 -11.06
CA GLN A 12 31.62 -3.26 -9.74
C GLN A 12 30.90 -1.93 -9.46
N ASP A 13 30.31 -1.27 -10.48
CA ASP A 13 29.65 0.03 -10.31
C ASP A 13 28.36 -0.07 -9.49
N SER A 14 28.31 0.54 -8.31
CA SER A 14 27.13 0.51 -7.45
C SER A 14 25.88 1.16 -8.04
N ASN A 15 26.01 1.94 -9.12
CA ASN A 15 24.88 2.61 -9.79
C ASN A 15 24.28 1.80 -10.95
N SER A 16 24.77 0.56 -11.18
CA SER A 16 24.25 -0.33 -12.21
C SER A 16 23.70 -1.62 -11.62
N ASP A 17 22.47 -1.98 -12.00
CA ASP A 17 21.79 -3.20 -11.56
C ASP A 17 21.99 -4.39 -12.51
N GLY A 18 22.67 -4.22 -13.65
CA GLY A 18 22.82 -5.26 -14.67
C GLY A 18 23.71 -4.87 -15.85
N LEU A 19 24.15 -5.84 -16.65
CA LEU A 19 25.05 -5.62 -17.78
C LEU A 19 24.50 -6.20 -19.08
N LEU A 20 24.41 -5.37 -20.12
CA LEU A 20 24.15 -5.83 -21.49
C LEU A 20 25.48 -5.86 -22.27
N VAL A 21 25.95 -7.04 -22.61
CA VAL A 21 27.15 -7.20 -23.44
C VAL A 21 26.73 -7.29 -24.90
N ILE A 22 27.15 -6.31 -25.72
CA ILE A 22 26.84 -6.28 -27.14
C ILE A 22 28.11 -6.62 -27.93
N LEU A 23 28.01 -7.62 -28.80
CA LEU A 23 29.09 -8.02 -29.69
C LEU A 23 28.55 -8.15 -31.12
N THR A 24 29.22 -7.48 -32.04
CA THR A 24 29.03 -7.61 -33.49
C THR A 24 30.34 -8.06 -34.10
N PRO A 25 30.39 -9.09 -34.95
CA PRO A 25 31.60 -9.48 -35.65
C PRO A 25 32.16 -8.29 -36.43
N GLN A 26 33.44 -8.01 -36.19
CA GLN A 26 34.26 -7.10 -36.97
C GLN A 26 35.52 -7.87 -37.37
N ALA A 27 36.26 -7.37 -38.37
CA ALA A 27 37.42 -8.06 -38.94
C ALA A 27 38.52 -8.52 -37.94
N MET A 28 38.51 -8.01 -36.70
CA MET A 28 39.48 -8.33 -35.64
C MET A 28 38.81 -8.87 -34.36
N THR A 29 37.53 -9.25 -34.41
CA THR A 29 36.77 -9.72 -33.25
C THR A 29 36.58 -11.23 -33.35
N GLU A 30 36.90 -11.95 -32.28
CA GLU A 30 36.72 -13.40 -32.14
C GLU A 30 35.50 -13.65 -31.20
N PRO A 31 34.28 -13.87 -31.74
CA PRO A 31 33.05 -13.95 -30.93
C PRO A 31 33.04 -15.13 -29.97
N THR A 32 33.54 -16.29 -30.43
CA THR A 32 33.62 -17.52 -29.64
C THR A 32 34.62 -17.40 -28.50
N GLN A 33 35.84 -16.92 -28.78
CA GLN A 33 36.85 -16.70 -27.75
C GLN A 33 36.41 -15.67 -26.71
N THR A 34 35.66 -14.65 -27.14
CA THR A 34 35.07 -13.66 -26.22
C THR A 34 34.02 -14.29 -25.31
N ALA A 35 33.16 -15.16 -25.85
CA ALA A 35 32.18 -15.92 -25.07
C ALA A 35 32.83 -16.87 -24.06
N GLU A 36 33.89 -17.59 -24.44
CA GLU A 36 34.65 -18.48 -23.53
C GLU A 36 35.24 -17.72 -22.34
N ARG A 37 35.87 -16.56 -22.61
CA ARG A 37 36.44 -15.70 -21.57
C ARG A 37 35.37 -15.11 -20.66
N LEU A 38 34.22 -14.73 -21.21
CA LEU A 38 33.09 -14.23 -20.44
C LEU A 38 32.51 -15.31 -19.52
N LYS A 39 32.31 -16.52 -20.06
CA LYS A 39 31.88 -17.70 -19.30
C LYS A 39 32.82 -17.98 -18.13
N ALA A 40 34.12 -18.10 -18.39
CA ALA A 40 35.10 -18.41 -17.35
C ALA A 40 35.10 -17.38 -16.21
N TRP A 41 35.00 -16.09 -16.54
CA TRP A 41 34.92 -15.04 -15.54
C TRP A 41 33.63 -15.08 -14.71
N ILE A 42 32.48 -15.40 -15.33
CA ILE A 42 31.20 -15.50 -14.63
C ILE A 42 31.17 -16.72 -13.71
N GLU A 43 31.66 -17.87 -14.17
CA GLU A 43 31.78 -19.08 -13.34
C GLU A 43 32.67 -18.83 -12.11
N GLU A 44 33.79 -18.11 -12.29
CA GLU A 44 34.66 -17.70 -11.19
C GLU A 44 33.95 -16.72 -10.22
N ARG A 45 33.26 -15.71 -10.76
CA ARG A 45 32.55 -14.71 -9.96
C ARG A 45 31.39 -15.30 -9.16
N ASP A 46 30.51 -16.05 -9.83
CA ASP A 46 29.27 -16.55 -9.24
C ASP A 46 29.53 -17.71 -8.26
N SER A 47 30.71 -18.35 -8.32
CA SER A 47 31.16 -19.32 -7.31
C SER A 47 31.39 -18.72 -5.92
N HIS A 48 31.62 -17.40 -5.83
CA HIS A 48 31.83 -16.68 -4.57
C HIS A 48 30.58 -15.91 -4.13
N GLN A 49 29.84 -15.29 -5.06
CA GLN A 49 28.48 -14.75 -4.85
C GLN A 49 27.89 -14.25 -6.18
N PRO A 50 26.64 -14.61 -6.54
CA PRO A 50 25.97 -14.00 -7.68
C PRO A 50 25.67 -12.51 -7.40
N THR A 51 26.09 -11.62 -8.30
CA THR A 51 26.04 -10.16 -8.09
C THR A 51 24.98 -9.47 -8.95
N LYS A 52 25.17 -9.47 -10.27
CA LYS A 52 24.31 -8.72 -11.21
C LYS A 52 23.98 -9.55 -12.45
N PRO A 53 22.72 -9.50 -12.94
CA PRO A 53 22.32 -10.17 -14.17
C PRO A 53 23.13 -9.66 -15.37
N ILE A 54 23.53 -10.59 -16.22
CA ILE A 54 24.22 -10.30 -17.48
C ILE A 54 23.36 -10.85 -18.61
N LEU A 55 23.01 -9.98 -19.56
CA LEU A 55 22.41 -10.39 -20.84
C LEU A 55 23.43 -10.16 -21.95
N ALA A 56 23.32 -10.93 -23.02
CA ALA A 56 24.21 -10.85 -24.16
C ALA A 56 23.42 -10.59 -25.45
N SER A 57 23.98 -9.77 -26.33
CA SER A 57 23.49 -9.56 -27.70
C SER A 57 24.61 -9.87 -28.69
N TRP A 58 24.63 -11.09 -29.22
CA TRP A 58 25.62 -11.56 -30.19
C TRP A 58 25.03 -11.43 -31.59
N MET A 59 25.40 -10.36 -32.29
CA MET A 59 24.79 -9.96 -33.56
C MET A 59 25.65 -10.41 -34.74
N GLY A 60 25.43 -11.61 -35.26
CA GLY A 60 26.22 -12.10 -36.41
C GLY A 60 25.74 -13.42 -37.01
N ASN A 61 24.59 -13.93 -36.57
CA ASN A 61 23.99 -15.18 -37.01
C ASN A 61 24.99 -16.37 -36.95
N ALA A 62 25.37 -16.97 -38.08
CA ALA A 62 26.21 -18.16 -38.11
C ALA A 62 27.60 -17.95 -37.44
N GLU A 63 28.20 -16.76 -37.56
CA GLU A 63 29.54 -16.48 -37.03
C GLU A 63 29.58 -16.40 -35.49
N VAL A 64 28.43 -16.17 -34.86
CA VAL A 64 28.32 -15.97 -33.41
C VAL A 64 27.67 -17.14 -32.69
N SER A 65 27.05 -18.08 -33.41
CA SER A 65 26.25 -19.18 -32.87
C SER A 65 27.00 -20.07 -31.87
N ALA A 66 28.29 -20.34 -32.12
CA ALA A 66 29.12 -21.10 -31.17
C ALA A 66 29.31 -20.34 -29.85
N GLY A 67 29.51 -19.02 -29.91
CA GLY A 67 29.57 -18.16 -28.73
C GLY A 67 28.23 -18.09 -28.00
N GLU A 68 27.11 -18.00 -28.73
CA GLU A 68 25.77 -18.00 -28.12
C GLU A 68 25.49 -19.27 -27.33
N LEU A 69 25.81 -20.43 -27.90
CA LEU A 69 25.63 -21.72 -27.23
C LEU A 69 26.44 -21.81 -25.93
N LEU A 70 27.70 -21.34 -25.96
CA LEU A 70 28.56 -21.31 -24.78
C LEU A 70 28.00 -20.41 -23.67
N LEU A 71 27.48 -19.24 -24.03
CA LEU A 71 26.87 -18.31 -23.08
C LEU A 71 25.58 -18.88 -22.47
N ASN A 72 24.70 -19.46 -23.28
CA ASN A 72 23.46 -20.07 -22.78
C ASN A 72 23.73 -21.27 -21.86
N GLN A 73 24.77 -22.08 -22.13
CA GLN A 73 25.20 -23.15 -21.24
C GLN A 73 25.71 -22.64 -19.88
N ALA A 74 26.19 -21.40 -19.82
CA ALA A 74 26.59 -20.71 -18.60
C ALA A 74 25.43 -19.93 -17.95
N ASN A 75 24.17 -20.17 -18.37
CA ASN A 75 22.97 -19.45 -17.94
C ASN A 75 22.97 -17.94 -18.28
N ILE A 76 23.69 -17.54 -19.32
CA ILE A 76 23.68 -16.16 -19.83
C ILE A 76 22.77 -16.12 -21.06
N PRO A 77 21.56 -15.53 -20.96
CA PRO A 77 20.63 -15.48 -22.08
C PRO A 77 21.16 -14.56 -23.18
N THR A 78 21.15 -15.08 -24.41
CA THR A 78 21.60 -14.37 -25.61
C THR A 78 20.45 -13.94 -26.50
N TYR A 79 20.52 -12.75 -27.06
CA TYR A 79 19.53 -12.17 -27.96
C TYR A 79 20.15 -11.76 -29.29
N ALA A 80 19.42 -11.93 -30.39
CA ALA A 80 19.90 -11.56 -31.72
C ALA A 80 20.02 -10.03 -31.90
N PHE A 81 19.25 -9.24 -31.15
CA PHE A 81 19.25 -7.79 -31.23
C PHE A 81 19.28 -7.12 -29.85
N PRO A 82 20.00 -5.99 -29.70
CA PRO A 82 20.22 -5.35 -28.41
C PRO A 82 18.96 -4.70 -27.85
N ASP A 83 18.02 -4.24 -28.69
CA ASP A 83 16.73 -3.71 -28.26
C ASP A 83 15.87 -4.78 -27.57
N THR A 84 15.95 -6.03 -28.01
CA THR A 84 15.24 -7.15 -27.38
C THR A 84 15.84 -7.46 -26.01
N ALA A 85 17.17 -7.46 -25.89
CA ALA A 85 17.84 -7.62 -24.61
C ALA A 85 17.51 -6.46 -23.64
N ALA A 86 17.49 -5.21 -24.13
CA ALA A 86 17.10 -4.05 -23.33
C ALA A 86 15.65 -4.12 -22.84
N ARG A 87 14.72 -4.60 -23.68
CA ARG A 87 13.33 -4.89 -23.28
C ARG A 87 13.25 -5.95 -22.19
N VAL A 88 14.05 -7.02 -22.30
CA VAL A 88 14.11 -8.07 -21.26
C VAL A 88 14.65 -7.51 -19.95
N PHE A 89 15.70 -6.68 -19.97
CA PHE A 89 16.16 -5.97 -18.78
C PHE A 89 15.03 -5.16 -18.13
N SER A 90 14.24 -4.46 -18.94
CA SER A 90 13.08 -3.71 -18.44
C SER A 90 12.04 -4.62 -17.79
N TYR A 91 11.79 -5.81 -18.33
CA TYR A 91 10.88 -6.79 -17.73
C TYR A 91 11.44 -7.42 -16.44
N LEU A 92 12.73 -7.74 -16.39
CA LEU A 92 13.40 -8.25 -15.18
C LEU A 92 13.36 -7.22 -14.05
N TRP A 93 13.63 -5.95 -14.37
CA TRP A 93 13.49 -4.84 -13.43
C TRP A 93 12.04 -4.68 -12.97
N ARG A 94 11.06 -4.62 -13.88
CA ARG A 94 9.63 -4.52 -13.53
C ARG A 94 9.17 -5.68 -12.67
N PHE A 95 9.58 -6.90 -12.99
CA PHE A 95 9.27 -8.08 -12.20
C PHE A 95 9.82 -7.97 -10.78
N THR A 96 11.10 -7.59 -10.64
CA THR A 96 11.74 -7.40 -9.33
C THR A 96 11.10 -6.26 -8.54
N TYR A 97 10.78 -5.15 -9.22
CA TYR A 97 10.07 -4.01 -8.64
C TYR A 97 8.68 -4.41 -8.11
N ASN A 98 7.93 -5.17 -8.90
CA ASN A 98 6.62 -5.69 -8.52
C ASN A 98 6.72 -6.70 -7.36
N LEU A 99 7.70 -7.62 -7.39
CA LEU A 99 7.97 -8.53 -6.28
C LEU A 99 8.26 -7.77 -5.00
N ARG A 100 9.11 -6.74 -5.04
CA ARG A 100 9.36 -5.87 -3.88
C ARG A 100 8.09 -5.14 -3.42
N GLY A 101 7.08 -4.97 -4.27
CA GLY A 101 5.79 -4.36 -3.89
C GLY A 101 4.85 -5.36 -3.23
N ILE A 102 4.96 -6.65 -3.56
CA ILE A 102 4.22 -7.74 -2.92
C ILE A 102 4.62 -7.90 -1.45
N TYR A 103 5.88 -7.58 -1.11
CA TYR A 103 6.38 -7.62 0.27
C TYR A 103 5.97 -6.43 1.14
N GLU A 104 5.19 -5.49 0.61
CA GLU A 104 4.77 -4.31 1.37
C GLU A 104 3.38 -4.56 1.94
N THR A 105 3.29 -4.92 3.22
CA THR A 105 1.99 -5.04 3.89
C THR A 105 1.46 -3.63 4.18
N PRO A 106 0.32 -3.23 3.60
CA PRO A 106 -0.28 -1.96 3.96
C PRO A 106 -0.97 -2.12 5.32
N VAL A 107 -0.31 -1.57 6.34
CA VAL A 107 -0.84 -1.46 7.69
C VAL A 107 -1.53 -0.11 7.78
N LEU A 108 -2.81 -0.08 8.19
CA LEU A 108 -3.38 1.19 8.64
C LEU A 108 -2.60 1.59 9.89
N PRO A 109 -2.01 2.80 9.94
CA PRO A 109 -1.28 3.26 11.11
C PRO A 109 -2.12 3.00 12.36
N ALA A 110 -1.68 2.04 13.17
CA ALA A 110 -2.33 1.73 14.43
C ALA A 110 -1.96 2.84 15.40
N ASN A 111 -2.98 3.46 16.00
CA ASN A 111 -2.91 4.42 17.11
C ASN A 111 -1.49 4.59 17.69
N ALA A 112 -0.68 5.42 17.04
CA ALA A 112 0.49 5.95 17.72
C ALA A 112 -0.09 6.77 18.88
N GLU A 113 0.49 6.64 20.08
CA GLU A 113 0.00 7.32 21.30
C GLU A 113 0.00 8.87 21.17
N VAL A 114 0.52 9.37 20.06
CA VAL A 114 0.57 10.76 19.61
C VAL A 114 0.08 10.71 18.15
N ASP A 115 -0.93 11.49 17.77
CA ASP A 115 -1.48 11.62 16.40
C ASP A 115 -2.52 10.57 15.96
N VAL A 116 -3.63 10.44 16.70
CA VAL A 116 -4.78 9.59 16.31
C VAL A 116 -5.79 10.39 15.48
N PRO A 117 -6.16 9.92 14.27
CA PRO A 117 -7.21 10.56 13.48
C PRO A 117 -8.54 10.68 14.24
N ASN A 118 -9.21 11.82 14.11
CA ASN A 118 -10.51 12.06 14.75
C ASN A 118 -11.66 11.45 13.92
N ARG A 119 -11.72 10.12 13.90
CA ARG A 119 -12.75 9.33 13.17
C ARG A 119 -14.17 9.76 13.53
N ALA A 120 -14.42 9.99 14.82
CA ALA A 120 -15.74 10.38 15.32
C ALA A 120 -16.21 11.72 14.74
N GLN A 121 -15.30 12.68 14.56
CA GLN A 121 -15.62 13.96 13.91
C GLN A 121 -16.02 13.75 12.44
N VAL A 122 -15.28 12.92 11.70
CA VAL A 122 -15.58 12.64 10.30
C VAL A 122 -16.94 11.92 10.16
N ASP A 123 -17.19 10.91 10.99
CA ASP A 123 -18.46 10.20 11.02
C ASP A 123 -19.64 11.13 11.35
N ALA A 124 -19.46 12.09 12.26
CA ALA A 124 -20.47 13.08 12.58
C ALA A 124 -20.78 14.02 11.40
N ILE A 125 -19.75 14.49 10.68
CA ILE A 125 -19.91 15.33 9.48
C ILE A 125 -20.67 14.55 8.39
N ILE A 126 -20.24 13.32 8.09
CA ILE A 126 -20.88 12.46 7.08
C ILE A 126 -22.34 12.18 7.47
N THR A 127 -22.58 11.82 8.73
CA THR A 127 -23.94 11.52 9.22
C THR A 127 -24.85 12.74 9.10
N THR A 128 -24.38 13.93 9.49
CA THR A 128 -25.14 15.18 9.40
C THR A 128 -25.49 15.51 7.94
N ALA A 129 -24.54 15.35 7.01
CA ALA A 129 -24.79 15.58 5.60
C ALA A 129 -25.81 14.61 5.01
N ARG A 130 -25.70 13.31 5.33
CA ARG A 130 -26.64 12.28 4.86
C ARG A 130 -28.04 12.44 5.44
N GLN A 131 -28.17 12.80 6.72
CA GLN A 131 -29.47 13.12 7.34
C GLN A 131 -30.13 14.32 6.65
N ALA A 132 -29.34 15.30 6.20
CA ALA A 132 -29.80 16.41 5.38
C ALA A 132 -29.98 16.06 3.89
N GLN A 133 -29.92 14.77 3.52
CA GLN A 133 -30.04 14.27 2.14
C GLN A 133 -29.04 14.91 1.16
N ARG A 134 -27.86 15.31 1.65
CA ARG A 134 -26.78 15.85 0.81
C ARG A 134 -25.81 14.76 0.41
N THR A 135 -25.44 14.77 -0.86
CA THR A 135 -24.37 13.95 -1.43
C THR A 135 -23.05 14.70 -1.57
N ILE A 136 -23.05 16.02 -1.33
CA ILE A 136 -21.87 16.87 -1.47
C ILE A 136 -21.63 17.58 -0.14
N LEU A 137 -20.37 17.52 0.31
CA LEU A 137 -19.90 18.30 1.44
C LEU A 137 -19.44 19.68 0.99
N THR A 138 -19.64 20.67 1.85
CA THR A 138 -19.08 22.01 1.64
C THR A 138 -17.55 21.97 1.69
N GLU A 139 -16.87 22.99 1.15
CA GLU A 139 -15.41 23.09 1.23
C GLU A 139 -14.92 23.10 2.69
N ALA A 140 -15.65 23.76 3.59
CA ALA A 140 -15.33 23.78 5.01
C ALA A 140 -15.43 22.39 5.65
N GLU A 141 -16.53 21.66 5.41
CA GLU A 141 -16.71 20.27 5.87
C GLU A 141 -15.61 19.36 5.29
N SER A 142 -15.31 19.48 4.00
CA SER A 142 -14.27 18.70 3.32
C SER A 142 -12.90 18.93 3.94
N LYS A 143 -12.53 20.19 4.22
CA LYS A 143 -11.27 20.53 4.89
C LYS A 143 -11.23 20.06 6.34
N GLN A 144 -12.35 20.07 7.06
CA GLN A 144 -12.42 19.51 8.41
C GLN A 144 -12.16 18.00 8.42
N ILE A 145 -12.65 17.27 7.41
CA ILE A 145 -12.37 15.84 7.25
C ILE A 145 -10.87 15.60 7.01
N LEU A 146 -10.24 16.37 6.12
CA LEU A 146 -8.80 16.29 5.89
C LEU A 146 -7.99 16.61 7.15
N ALA A 147 -8.35 17.69 7.86
CA ALA A 147 -7.68 18.09 9.10
C ALA A 147 -7.82 17.05 10.22
N ALA A 148 -8.95 16.32 10.28
CA ALA A 148 -9.16 15.23 11.23
C ALA A 148 -8.21 14.04 11.02
N TYR A 149 -7.59 13.93 9.84
CA TYR A 149 -6.52 12.99 9.51
C TYR A 149 -5.15 13.68 9.37
N GLU A 150 -5.03 14.89 9.94
CA GLU A 150 -3.79 15.66 9.98
C GLU A 150 -3.20 15.93 8.59
N ILE A 151 -4.07 16.07 7.58
CA ILE A 151 -3.72 16.61 6.28
C ILE A 151 -3.86 18.13 6.42
N PRO A 152 -2.77 18.92 6.31
CA PRO A 152 -2.84 20.34 6.56
C PRO A 152 -3.70 21.05 5.51
N VAL A 153 -4.63 21.88 5.98
CA VAL A 153 -5.57 22.64 5.15
C VAL A 153 -5.38 24.13 5.39
N VAL A 154 -5.65 24.95 4.37
CA VAL A 154 -5.67 26.40 4.54
C VAL A 154 -6.78 26.80 5.51
N GLN A 155 -6.46 27.70 6.45
CA GLN A 155 -7.44 28.23 7.40
C GLN A 155 -8.65 28.77 6.65
N THR A 156 -9.84 28.32 7.03
CA THR A 156 -11.09 28.61 6.31
C THR A 156 -12.18 28.95 7.32
N CYS A 157 -12.72 30.17 7.25
CA CYS A 157 -13.82 30.63 8.09
C CYS A 157 -15.08 30.86 7.25
N VAL A 158 -16.22 30.33 7.69
CA VAL A 158 -17.51 30.51 7.01
C VAL A 158 -18.18 31.79 7.50
N ALA A 159 -18.41 32.74 6.59
CA ALA A 159 -19.09 34.00 6.86
C ALA A 159 -20.47 34.03 6.17
N ALA A 160 -21.53 33.97 6.98
CA ALA A 160 -22.91 34.08 6.50
C ALA A 160 -23.35 35.53 6.21
N SER A 161 -22.52 36.52 6.52
CA SER A 161 -22.79 37.94 6.29
C SER A 161 -21.52 38.69 5.88
N GLU A 162 -21.69 39.83 5.21
CA GLU A 162 -20.59 40.74 4.86
C GLU A 162 -19.79 41.16 6.11
N ALA A 163 -20.49 41.54 7.19
CA ALA A 163 -19.86 41.98 8.43
C ALA A 163 -18.95 40.89 9.03
N ALA A 164 -19.42 39.63 9.06
CA ALA A 164 -18.59 38.51 9.50
C ALA A 164 -17.41 38.24 8.56
N ALA A 165 -17.59 38.43 7.25
CA ALA A 165 -16.50 38.25 6.28
C ALA A 165 -15.37 39.26 6.50
N VAL A 166 -15.71 40.53 6.78
CA VAL A 166 -14.75 41.57 7.11
C VAL A 166 -14.06 41.29 8.45
N GLU A 167 -14.82 40.90 9.47
CA GLU A 167 -14.27 40.55 10.79
C GLU A 167 -13.22 39.43 10.70
N TYR A 168 -13.53 38.34 9.98
CA TYR A 168 -12.57 37.26 9.77
C TYR A 168 -11.38 37.68 8.94
N ALA A 169 -11.56 38.53 7.93
CA ALA A 169 -10.46 39.04 7.12
C ALA A 169 -9.49 39.91 7.94
N GLU A 170 -10.01 40.77 8.81
CA GLU A 170 -9.21 41.58 9.72
C GLU A 170 -8.44 40.72 10.73
N ALA A 171 -9.09 39.67 11.26
CA ALA A 171 -8.45 38.73 12.18
C ALA A 171 -7.34 37.89 11.52
N MET A 172 -7.52 37.48 10.25
CA MET A 172 -6.52 36.70 9.51
C MET A 172 -5.36 37.56 8.99
N GLY A 173 -5.62 38.84 8.72
CA GLY A 173 -4.69 39.73 8.03
C GLY A 173 -4.77 39.62 6.51
N TYR A 174 -4.52 40.74 5.85
CA TYR A 174 -4.59 40.88 4.39
C TYR A 174 -3.25 40.52 3.71
N PRO A 175 -3.26 40.06 2.43
CA PRO A 175 -4.45 39.85 1.60
C PRO A 175 -5.20 38.54 1.90
N VAL A 176 -6.51 38.56 1.65
CA VAL A 176 -7.41 37.40 1.82
C VAL A 176 -8.08 37.00 0.50
N VAL A 177 -8.75 35.86 0.53
CA VAL A 177 -9.56 35.28 -0.54
C VAL A 177 -10.97 35.08 -0.04
N LEU A 178 -11.96 35.45 -0.85
CA LEU A 178 -13.35 35.01 -0.66
C LEU A 178 -13.71 33.95 -1.68
N LYS A 179 -14.31 32.85 -1.21
CA LYS A 179 -14.93 31.82 -2.06
C LYS A 179 -16.40 31.66 -1.69
N LEU A 180 -17.25 31.31 -2.64
CA LEU A 180 -18.67 31.03 -2.43
C LEU A 180 -18.83 29.91 -1.38
N PHE A 181 -19.66 30.15 -0.36
CA PHE A 181 -20.15 29.11 0.53
C PHE A 181 -21.51 28.62 0.03
N SER A 182 -21.54 27.38 -0.46
CA SER A 182 -22.73 26.73 -1.00
C SER A 182 -22.75 25.24 -0.64
N LYS A 183 -23.97 24.68 -0.49
CA LYS A 183 -24.19 23.23 -0.28
C LYS A 183 -24.45 22.47 -1.59
N THR A 184 -24.60 23.17 -2.70
CA THR A 184 -25.04 22.61 -3.99
C THR A 184 -24.05 22.88 -5.12
N ILE A 185 -23.29 23.98 -5.06
CA ILE A 185 -22.32 24.37 -6.09
C ILE A 185 -20.92 23.91 -5.68
N THR A 186 -20.30 23.02 -6.48
CA THR A 186 -18.92 22.54 -6.28
C THR A 186 -17.90 23.37 -7.06
N HIS A 187 -18.16 23.64 -8.34
CA HIS A 187 -17.26 24.41 -9.21
C HIS A 187 -17.48 25.91 -9.05
N LYS A 188 -16.90 26.47 -7.99
CA LYS A 188 -17.03 27.87 -7.58
C LYS A 188 -16.55 28.84 -8.67
N THR A 189 -15.47 28.50 -9.38
CA THR A 189 -14.88 29.36 -10.42
C THR A 189 -15.84 29.57 -11.60
N ASP A 190 -16.59 28.55 -12.01
CA ASP A 190 -17.49 28.60 -13.18
C ASP A 190 -18.65 29.59 -12.98
N VAL A 191 -19.08 29.72 -11.73
CA VAL A 191 -20.10 30.69 -11.31
C VAL A 191 -19.49 32.03 -10.87
N GLY A 192 -18.19 32.26 -11.05
CA GLY A 192 -17.53 33.50 -10.62
C GLY A 192 -17.48 33.68 -9.09
N GLY A 193 -17.63 32.58 -8.35
CA GLY A 193 -17.70 32.54 -6.90
C GLY A 193 -16.35 32.59 -6.19
N VAL A 194 -15.29 33.09 -6.82
CA VAL A 194 -13.96 33.20 -6.22
C VAL A 194 -13.39 34.60 -6.49
N GLN A 195 -12.99 35.29 -5.43
CA GLN A 195 -12.36 36.61 -5.46
C GLN A 195 -11.04 36.55 -4.70
N LEU A 196 -9.93 36.77 -5.41
CA LEU A 196 -8.58 36.62 -4.88
C LEU A 196 -7.95 37.99 -4.55
N ASN A 197 -6.88 37.96 -3.75
CA ASN A 197 -6.00 39.11 -3.49
C ASN A 197 -6.74 40.36 -2.98
N LEU A 198 -7.62 40.17 -2.00
CA LEU A 198 -8.37 41.26 -1.37
C LEU A 198 -7.48 41.88 -0.29
N VAL A 199 -7.11 43.14 -0.47
CA VAL A 199 -6.05 43.81 0.32
C VAL A 199 -6.56 44.62 1.50
N ASP A 200 -7.87 44.85 1.60
CA ASP A 200 -8.50 45.64 2.65
C ASP A 200 -9.99 45.27 2.84
N ALA A 201 -10.62 45.84 3.88
CA ALA A 201 -12.02 45.59 4.22
C ALA A 201 -12.98 46.00 3.10
N GLU A 202 -12.70 47.12 2.41
CA GLU A 202 -13.55 47.60 1.32
C GLU A 202 -13.53 46.66 0.11
N ALA A 203 -12.38 46.06 -0.20
CA ALA A 203 -12.26 45.02 -1.22
C ALA A 203 -13.06 43.78 -0.83
N VAL A 204 -13.06 43.39 0.44
CA VAL A 204 -13.88 42.27 0.97
C VAL A 204 -15.37 42.55 0.81
N ARG A 205 -15.86 43.74 1.19
CA ARG A 205 -17.28 44.12 1.01
C ARG A 205 -17.72 44.04 -0.44
N ARG A 206 -16.94 44.66 -1.35
CA ARG A 206 -17.23 44.61 -2.79
C ARG A 206 -17.22 43.19 -3.32
N ALA A 207 -16.26 42.37 -2.92
CA ALA A 207 -16.15 40.99 -3.33
C ALA A 207 -17.33 40.13 -2.85
N TYR A 208 -17.79 40.32 -1.61
CA TYR A 208 -18.96 39.63 -1.06
C TYR A 208 -20.21 39.87 -1.92
N HIS A 209 -20.56 41.14 -2.17
CA HIS A 209 -21.72 41.48 -3.00
C HIS A 209 -21.56 41.08 -4.47
N THR A 210 -20.34 41.10 -5.00
CA THR A 210 -20.06 40.63 -6.36
C THR A 210 -20.38 39.13 -6.48
N ILE A 211 -19.92 38.31 -5.54
CA ILE A 211 -20.20 36.87 -5.52
C ILE A 211 -21.71 36.63 -5.36
N GLU A 212 -22.36 37.32 -4.41
CA GLU A 212 -23.80 37.22 -4.17
C GLU A 212 -24.60 37.51 -5.44
N THR A 213 -24.28 38.61 -6.13
CA THR A 213 -24.97 39.04 -7.34
C THR A 213 -24.79 38.04 -8.48
N ILE A 214 -23.55 37.62 -8.76
CA ILE A 214 -23.25 36.72 -9.89
C ILE A 214 -23.91 35.36 -9.66
N VAL A 215 -23.80 34.79 -8.45
CA VAL A 215 -24.35 33.47 -8.13
C VAL A 215 -25.87 33.49 -8.16
N SER A 216 -26.48 34.54 -7.60
CA SER A 216 -27.94 34.71 -7.64
C SER A 216 -28.48 34.81 -9.07
N GLN A 217 -27.74 35.45 -9.98
CA GLN A 217 -28.12 35.57 -11.40
C GLN A 217 -27.88 34.29 -12.20
N LYS A 218 -26.77 33.58 -11.97
CA LYS A 218 -26.38 32.41 -12.76
C LYS A 218 -27.02 31.11 -12.29
N ALA A 219 -27.16 30.93 -10.98
CA ALA A 219 -27.61 29.67 -10.38
C ALA A 219 -28.91 29.82 -9.61
N GLY A 220 -29.11 30.94 -8.91
CA GLY A 220 -30.26 31.17 -8.02
C GLY A 220 -29.81 31.66 -6.64
N ALA A 221 -30.64 32.48 -5.98
CA ALA A 221 -30.30 33.11 -4.71
C ALA A 221 -30.18 32.10 -3.55
N GLU A 222 -30.92 31.00 -3.61
CA GLU A 222 -30.89 29.90 -2.64
C GLU A 222 -29.55 29.17 -2.57
N HIS A 223 -28.70 29.33 -3.59
CA HIS A 223 -27.39 28.70 -3.64
C HIS A 223 -26.29 29.55 -3.01
N PHE A 224 -26.58 30.81 -2.65
CA PHE A 224 -25.67 31.69 -1.93
C PHE A 224 -25.97 31.63 -0.43
N LEU A 225 -25.11 30.94 0.34
CA LEU A 225 -25.22 30.87 1.79
C LEU A 225 -24.23 31.81 2.51
N GLY A 226 -23.54 32.66 1.74
CA GLY A 226 -22.43 33.49 2.18
C GLY A 226 -21.11 33.14 1.48
N VAL A 227 -20.00 33.38 2.17
CA VAL A 227 -18.65 33.15 1.64
C VAL A 227 -17.78 32.44 2.66
N THR A 228 -16.71 31.79 2.20
CA THR A 228 -15.59 31.39 3.05
C THR A 228 -14.45 32.39 2.90
N VAL A 229 -13.90 32.84 4.02
CA VAL A 229 -12.72 33.72 4.10
C VAL A 229 -11.48 32.85 4.33
N GLN A 230 -10.44 33.05 3.53
CA GLN A 230 -9.18 32.31 3.61
C GLN A 230 -7.99 33.27 3.43
N PRO A 231 -6.82 33.04 4.04
CA PRO A 231 -5.62 33.80 3.76
C PRO A 231 -5.17 33.59 2.30
N MET A 232 -4.62 34.63 1.67
CA MET A 232 -4.02 34.52 0.35
C MET A 232 -2.64 33.87 0.45
N VAL A 233 -2.58 32.56 0.20
CA VAL A 233 -1.34 31.80 0.21
C VAL A 233 -0.52 32.13 -1.05
N LYS A 234 0.78 32.41 -0.88
CA LYS A 234 1.69 32.58 -2.01
C LYS A 234 1.91 31.23 -2.68
N LEU A 235 1.62 31.14 -3.98
CA LEU A 235 1.84 29.95 -4.81
C LEU A 235 3.33 29.78 -5.14
N THR A 236 4.18 29.70 -4.11
CA THR A 236 5.61 29.42 -4.27
C THR A 236 5.82 27.92 -4.06
N GLY A 237 5.90 27.18 -5.16
CA GLY A 237 6.10 25.73 -5.15
C GLY A 237 5.35 25.02 -6.27
N TYR A 238 4.97 23.78 -5.99
CA TYR A 238 4.30 22.91 -6.94
C TYR A 238 2.84 22.70 -6.51
N GLU A 239 1.94 22.74 -7.49
CA GLU A 239 0.55 22.32 -7.30
C GLU A 239 0.45 20.84 -7.63
N LEU A 240 -0.09 20.05 -6.70
CA LEU A 240 -0.33 18.62 -6.83
C LEU A 240 -1.83 18.34 -6.76
N ILE A 241 -2.23 17.18 -7.27
CA ILE A 241 -3.56 16.61 -7.06
C ILE A 241 -3.41 15.31 -6.29
N VAL A 242 -4.23 15.16 -5.24
CA VAL A 242 -4.41 13.90 -4.50
C VAL A 242 -5.90 13.62 -4.49
N GLY A 243 -6.30 12.44 -4.95
CA GLY A 243 -7.72 12.13 -5.06
C GLY A 243 -8.05 10.67 -4.86
N SER A 244 -9.33 10.39 -4.71
CA SER A 244 -9.90 9.07 -4.70
C SER A 244 -11.22 9.04 -5.45
N SER A 245 -11.43 7.95 -6.19
CA SER A 245 -12.66 7.68 -6.93
C SER A 245 -12.94 6.18 -6.89
N LEU A 246 -14.11 5.76 -7.37
CA LEU A 246 -14.46 4.35 -7.46
C LEU A 246 -14.17 3.79 -8.85
N ASP A 247 -13.39 2.71 -8.86
CA ASP A 247 -13.29 1.81 -10.00
C ASP A 247 -14.37 0.71 -9.89
N PRO A 248 -15.08 0.36 -10.99
CA PRO A 248 -16.13 -0.65 -10.96
C PRO A 248 -15.68 -2.05 -10.51
N GLN A 249 -14.39 -2.39 -10.72
CA GLN A 249 -13.83 -3.69 -10.40
C GLN A 249 -13.06 -3.67 -9.08
N PHE A 250 -12.29 -2.61 -8.82
CA PHE A 250 -11.38 -2.53 -7.68
C PHE A 250 -11.93 -1.76 -6.47
N GLY A 251 -13.10 -1.13 -6.60
CA GLY A 251 -13.63 -0.27 -5.54
C GLY A 251 -12.82 1.03 -5.45
N PRO A 252 -12.54 1.56 -4.25
CA PRO A 252 -11.79 2.80 -4.11
C PRO A 252 -10.38 2.69 -4.70
N VAL A 253 -10.03 3.66 -5.54
CA VAL A 253 -8.67 3.86 -6.06
C VAL A 253 -8.16 5.23 -5.66
N LEU A 254 -6.84 5.37 -5.52
CA LEU A 254 -6.16 6.62 -5.21
C LEU A 254 -5.49 7.18 -6.46
N LEU A 255 -5.42 8.50 -6.55
CA LEU A 255 -4.78 9.27 -7.61
C LEU A 255 -3.74 10.19 -6.99
N PHE A 256 -2.55 10.23 -7.58
CA PHE A 256 -1.54 11.25 -7.32
C PHE A 256 -1.00 11.80 -8.64
N GLY A 257 -0.75 13.10 -8.71
CA GLY A 257 -0.20 13.71 -9.93
C GLY A 257 0.09 15.20 -9.83
N ALA A 258 0.51 15.77 -10.94
CA ALA A 258 0.61 17.22 -11.10
C ALA A 258 -0.80 17.85 -11.04
N GLY A 259 -0.95 18.90 -10.25
CA GLY A 259 -2.20 19.64 -10.03
C GLY A 259 -2.32 20.89 -10.90
N GLY A 260 -3.32 21.72 -10.59
CA GLY A 260 -3.52 23.02 -11.24
C GLY A 260 -4.33 22.95 -12.54
N GLN A 261 -4.26 24.01 -13.35
CA GLN A 261 -5.13 24.16 -14.52
C GLN A 261 -4.84 23.20 -15.68
N PHE A 262 -3.64 22.60 -15.71
CA PHE A 262 -3.19 21.76 -16.83
C PHE A 262 -3.22 20.26 -16.55
N VAL A 263 -3.90 19.82 -15.48
CA VAL A 263 -4.05 18.39 -15.10
C VAL A 263 -4.51 17.54 -16.28
N GLU A 264 -5.53 18.00 -17.01
CA GLU A 264 -6.11 17.27 -18.15
C GLU A 264 -5.17 17.20 -19.37
N VAL A 265 -4.24 18.15 -19.49
CA VAL A 265 -3.35 18.30 -20.65
C VAL A 265 -2.10 17.44 -20.51
N PHE A 266 -1.44 17.46 -19.34
CA PHE A 266 -0.19 16.74 -19.14
C PHE A 266 -0.39 15.26 -18.80
N GLN A 267 -1.58 14.89 -18.28
CA GLN A 267 -1.92 13.52 -17.88
C GLN A 267 -0.86 12.86 -16.99
N ASP A 268 -0.14 13.66 -16.20
CA ASP A 268 0.90 13.21 -15.30
C ASP A 268 0.30 12.72 -13.99
N ARG A 269 -0.18 11.47 -14.01
CA ARG A 269 -0.86 10.83 -12.89
C ARG A 269 -0.45 9.38 -12.72
N ALA A 270 -0.47 8.94 -11.47
CA ALA A 270 -0.33 7.57 -11.07
C ALA A 270 -1.54 7.13 -10.22
N ILE A 271 -1.84 5.84 -10.24
CA ILE A 271 -2.99 5.24 -9.53
C ILE A 271 -2.48 4.15 -8.60
N ALA A 272 -3.06 4.06 -7.41
CA ALA A 272 -2.81 2.96 -6.48
C ALA A 272 -4.10 2.50 -5.78
N LEU A 273 -4.03 1.33 -5.15
CA LEU A 273 -5.11 0.80 -4.32
C LEU A 273 -4.86 1.17 -2.85
N PRO A 274 -5.85 1.69 -2.11
CA PRO A 274 -5.76 1.83 -0.67
C PRO A 274 -5.84 0.45 0.03
N PRO A 275 -5.19 0.27 1.20
CA PRO A 275 -4.38 1.25 1.89
C PRO A 275 -2.93 1.35 1.38
N LEU A 276 -2.28 2.49 1.59
CA LEU A 276 -0.86 2.73 1.32
C LEU A 276 -0.05 2.68 2.60
N ASN A 277 1.17 2.14 2.52
CA ASN A 277 2.25 2.41 3.45
C ASN A 277 3.24 3.43 2.83
N SER A 278 4.27 3.85 3.57
CA SER A 278 5.24 4.84 3.08
C SER A 278 5.96 4.39 1.81
N THR A 279 6.31 3.11 1.68
CA THR A 279 6.94 2.57 0.45
C THR A 279 6.01 2.65 -0.74
N LEU A 280 4.74 2.26 -0.59
CA LEU A 280 3.73 2.32 -1.64
C LEU A 280 3.43 3.76 -2.05
N ALA A 281 3.35 4.68 -1.08
CA ALA A 281 3.19 6.11 -1.33
C ALA A 281 4.38 6.70 -2.12
N ARG A 282 5.62 6.37 -1.73
CA ARG A 282 6.82 6.77 -2.46
C ARG A 282 6.79 6.29 -3.91
N ARG A 283 6.49 5.01 -4.11
CA ARG A 283 6.40 4.39 -5.44
C ARG A 283 5.30 4.99 -6.30
N LEU A 284 4.16 5.33 -5.70
CA LEU A 284 3.09 6.05 -6.39
C LEU A 284 3.61 7.40 -6.93
N MET A 285 4.38 8.14 -6.14
CA MET A 285 4.99 9.39 -6.60
C MET A 285 6.02 9.15 -7.70
N GLU A 286 6.93 8.19 -7.55
CA GLU A 286 7.99 7.86 -8.52
C GLU A 286 7.48 7.58 -9.94
N GLN A 287 6.21 7.16 -10.07
CA GLN A 287 5.56 6.90 -11.35
C GLN A 287 5.14 8.18 -12.11
N THR A 288 5.27 9.36 -11.50
CA THR A 288 4.91 10.65 -12.10
C THR A 288 6.14 11.42 -12.58
N HIS A 289 5.98 12.26 -13.60
CA HIS A 289 7.01 13.19 -14.06
C HIS A 289 7.28 14.29 -13.03
N ILE A 290 6.26 14.78 -12.33
CA ILE A 290 6.37 15.82 -11.31
C ILE A 290 7.29 15.41 -10.16
N HIS A 291 7.40 14.10 -9.85
CA HIS A 291 8.32 13.60 -8.83
C HIS A 291 9.77 14.06 -9.06
N LYS A 292 10.22 14.15 -10.31
CA LYS A 292 11.56 14.69 -10.63
C LYS A 292 11.71 16.16 -10.24
N ALA A 293 10.63 16.95 -10.35
CA ALA A 293 10.63 18.34 -9.91
C ALA A 293 10.61 18.45 -8.37
N LEU A 294 9.87 17.55 -7.71
CA LEU A 294 9.83 17.46 -6.24
C LEU A 294 11.20 17.13 -5.62
N GLN A 295 12.05 16.40 -6.34
CA GLN A 295 13.46 16.13 -5.96
C GLN A 295 14.40 17.34 -6.10
N GLY A 296 13.91 18.46 -6.64
CA GLY A 296 14.68 19.68 -6.86
C GLY A 296 15.20 19.79 -8.29
N VAL A 297 14.91 20.92 -8.95
CA VAL A 297 15.33 21.21 -10.32
C VAL A 297 15.83 22.65 -10.45
N ARG A 298 16.88 22.86 -11.25
CA ARG A 298 17.36 24.19 -11.68
C ARG A 298 17.52 25.21 -10.54
N GLY A 299 18.18 24.80 -9.45
CA GLY A 299 18.47 25.68 -8.31
C GLY A 299 17.35 25.82 -7.27
N GLN A 300 16.21 25.15 -7.46
CA GLN A 300 15.21 24.98 -6.41
C GLN A 300 15.58 23.80 -5.51
N PRO A 301 15.46 23.95 -4.17
CA PRO A 301 15.66 22.83 -3.25
C PRO A 301 14.55 21.78 -3.42
N PRO A 302 14.80 20.53 -2.98
CA PRO A 302 13.75 19.51 -2.92
C PRO A 302 12.63 19.92 -1.96
N VAL A 303 11.47 19.28 -2.11
CA VAL A 303 10.39 19.33 -1.13
C VAL A 303 10.63 18.29 -0.03
N ASP A 304 9.90 18.37 1.07
CA ASP A 304 9.90 17.30 2.07
C ASP A 304 9.09 16.08 1.56
N LEU A 305 9.79 15.18 0.88
CA LEU A 305 9.21 13.95 0.34
C LEU A 305 8.70 13.03 1.44
N ALA A 306 9.32 13.01 2.63
CA ALA A 306 8.90 12.15 3.73
C ALA A 306 7.55 12.64 4.31
N ALA A 307 7.39 13.95 4.48
CA ALA A 307 6.10 14.52 4.88
C ALA A 307 5.01 14.28 3.84
N LEU A 308 5.33 14.36 2.55
CA LEU A 308 4.38 14.07 1.48
C LEU A 308 3.99 12.58 1.43
N GLU A 309 4.93 11.66 1.67
CA GLU A 309 4.63 10.23 1.84
C GLU A 309 3.64 10.00 2.98
N GLN A 310 3.86 10.62 4.14
CA GLN A 310 2.96 10.49 5.29
C GLN A 310 1.57 11.08 5.00
N LEU A 311 1.50 12.19 4.28
CA LEU A 311 0.23 12.77 3.83
C LEU A 311 -0.55 11.79 2.95
N LEU A 312 0.12 11.13 1.99
CA LEU A 312 -0.51 10.13 1.13
C LEU A 312 -0.98 8.88 1.91
N VAL A 313 -0.21 8.44 2.91
CA VAL A 313 -0.61 7.35 3.82
C VAL A 313 -1.86 7.76 4.62
N ARG A 314 -1.90 8.97 5.18
CA ARG A 314 -3.07 9.49 5.93
C ARG A 314 -4.29 9.64 5.03
N PHE A 315 -4.12 10.16 3.82
CA PHE A 315 -5.20 10.25 2.83
C PHE A 315 -5.73 8.87 2.44
N SER A 316 -4.82 7.90 2.24
CA SER A 316 -5.19 6.51 1.97
C SER A 316 -5.95 5.86 3.12
N GLN A 317 -5.53 6.11 4.37
CA GLN A 317 -6.22 5.66 5.58
C GLN A 317 -7.63 6.24 5.66
N LEU A 318 -7.78 7.55 5.39
CA LEU A 318 -9.09 8.23 5.38
C LEU A 318 -10.06 7.56 4.40
N VAL A 319 -9.60 7.29 3.17
CA VAL A 319 -10.38 6.60 2.14
C VAL A 319 -10.74 5.17 2.57
N ALA A 320 -9.79 4.44 3.18
CA ALA A 320 -10.00 3.07 3.61
C ALA A 320 -11.02 2.96 4.76
N GLU A 321 -11.02 3.92 5.68
CA GLU A 321 -11.87 3.90 6.88
C GLU A 321 -13.28 4.44 6.60
N HIS A 322 -13.45 5.47 5.76
CA HIS A 322 -14.74 6.14 5.54
C HIS A 322 -15.39 5.78 4.20
N ARG A 323 -15.87 4.53 4.10
CA ARG A 323 -16.54 3.96 2.89
C ARG A 323 -17.78 4.72 2.39
N TRP A 324 -18.35 5.63 3.17
CA TRP A 324 -19.44 6.50 2.73
C TRP A 324 -19.00 7.58 1.74
N ILE A 325 -17.70 7.87 1.68
CA ILE A 325 -17.10 8.78 0.71
C ILE A 325 -16.99 8.04 -0.62
N LYS A 326 -17.68 8.56 -1.63
CA LYS A 326 -17.68 8.05 -3.01
C LYS A 326 -16.52 8.61 -3.82
N GLU A 327 -16.21 9.89 -3.64
CA GLU A 327 -15.14 10.59 -4.35
C GLU A 327 -14.59 11.67 -3.42
N MET A 328 -13.28 11.90 -3.50
CA MET A 328 -12.64 12.95 -2.75
C MET A 328 -11.44 13.46 -3.53
N ASP A 329 -11.28 14.78 -3.61
CA ASP A 329 -10.17 15.41 -4.31
C ASP A 329 -9.59 16.57 -3.49
N ILE A 330 -8.27 16.63 -3.43
CA ILE A 330 -7.47 17.76 -2.98
C ILE A 330 -6.83 18.36 -4.23
N ASN A 331 -7.39 19.47 -4.70
CA ASN A 331 -6.88 20.14 -5.89
C ASN A 331 -7.09 21.66 -5.82
N PRO A 332 -6.02 22.47 -5.62
CA PRO A 332 -4.63 22.05 -5.50
C PRO A 332 -4.20 21.70 -4.06
N LEU A 333 -3.33 20.69 -3.94
CA LEU A 333 -2.41 20.52 -2.81
C LEU A 333 -1.14 21.31 -3.13
N LEU A 334 -0.90 22.41 -2.42
CA LEU A 334 0.31 23.21 -2.59
C LEU A 334 1.47 22.58 -1.81
N VAL A 335 2.59 22.36 -2.48
CA VAL A 335 3.83 21.85 -1.89
C VAL A 335 4.95 22.84 -2.13
N SER A 336 5.44 23.47 -1.06
CA SER A 336 6.54 24.43 -1.16
C SER A 336 7.91 23.74 -1.02
N PRO A 337 8.92 24.17 -1.79
CA PRO A 337 10.30 23.72 -1.59
C PRO A 337 10.77 23.98 -0.16
N MET A 338 11.74 23.18 0.29
CA MET A 338 12.28 23.33 1.62
C MET A 338 13.02 24.67 1.75
N ASN A 339 12.68 25.47 2.76
CA ASN A 339 13.31 26.76 3.01
C ASN A 339 14.70 26.58 3.65
N ALA A 340 15.42 27.69 3.87
CA ALA A 340 16.76 27.68 4.47
C ALA A 340 16.80 27.07 5.88
N ASP A 341 15.67 27.08 6.58
CA ASP A 341 15.51 26.50 7.93
C ASP A 341 15.09 25.02 7.90
N GLY A 342 15.04 24.40 6.72
CA GLY A 342 14.67 22.99 6.57
C GLY A 342 13.17 22.72 6.61
N GLN A 343 12.32 23.73 6.51
CA GLN A 343 10.86 23.59 6.56
C GLN A 343 10.24 23.63 5.16
N SER A 344 9.33 22.71 4.90
CA SER A 344 8.48 22.66 3.70
C SER A 344 7.02 22.75 4.14
N SER A 345 6.18 23.44 3.37
CA SER A 345 4.74 23.49 3.64
C SER A 345 3.97 22.63 2.64
N LEU A 346 3.17 21.72 3.18
CA LEU A 346 2.14 20.97 2.46
C LEU A 346 0.80 21.58 2.86
N LEU A 347 0.01 22.10 1.91
CA LEU A 347 -1.24 22.77 2.23
C LEU A 347 -2.33 22.50 1.20
N ALA A 348 -3.41 21.84 1.63
CA ALA A 348 -4.61 21.68 0.82
C ALA A 348 -5.35 23.03 0.72
N LEU A 349 -5.31 23.64 -0.46
CA LEU A 349 -5.93 24.94 -0.72
C LEU A 349 -7.43 24.80 -1.04
N ASP A 350 -7.80 23.69 -1.66
CA ASP A 350 -9.18 23.30 -1.91
C ASP A 350 -9.36 21.80 -1.65
N ALA A 351 -10.59 21.43 -1.31
CA ALA A 351 -10.98 20.06 -1.06
C ALA A 351 -12.45 19.87 -1.44
N ARG A 352 -12.74 18.74 -2.09
CA ARG A 352 -14.10 18.33 -2.44
C ARG A 352 -14.31 16.89 -2.01
N VAL A 353 -15.42 16.65 -1.34
CA VAL A 353 -15.85 15.31 -0.90
C VAL A 353 -17.28 15.08 -1.37
N VAL A 354 -17.48 13.97 -2.06
CA VAL A 354 -18.78 13.48 -2.54
C VAL A 354 -19.08 12.18 -1.80
N LEU A 355 -20.29 12.09 -1.24
CA LEU A 355 -20.80 10.93 -0.55
C LEU A 355 -21.61 10.06 -1.50
N HIS A 356 -21.76 8.78 -1.14
CA HIS A 356 -22.77 7.92 -1.75
C HIS A 356 -24.18 8.47 -1.57
N ASP A 357 -25.08 8.08 -2.47
CA ASP A 357 -26.49 8.49 -2.44
C ASP A 357 -27.12 8.14 -1.09
N ALA A 358 -28.05 8.99 -0.62
CA ALA A 358 -28.66 8.85 0.71
C ALA A 358 -29.40 7.52 0.90
N THR A 359 -29.84 6.89 -0.20
CA THR A 359 -30.52 5.58 -0.22
C THR A 359 -29.58 4.38 -0.12
N THR A 360 -28.26 4.58 -0.25
CA THR A 360 -27.26 3.52 -0.20
C THR A 360 -27.21 2.89 1.19
N CYS A 361 -27.29 1.56 1.28
CA CYS A 361 -27.13 0.82 2.53
C CYS A 361 -25.67 0.37 2.74
N VAL A 362 -25.32 0.00 3.97
CA VAL A 362 -23.94 -0.37 4.35
C VAL A 362 -23.40 -1.53 3.50
N ASP A 363 -24.24 -2.51 3.21
CA ASP A 363 -23.87 -3.71 2.44
C ASP A 363 -23.58 -3.42 0.97
N GLN A 364 -24.09 -2.30 0.44
CA GLN A 364 -23.84 -1.84 -0.93
C GLN A 364 -22.58 -0.98 -1.06
N LEU A 365 -21.97 -0.58 0.05
CA LEU A 365 -20.76 0.22 -0.01
C LEU A 365 -19.62 -0.61 -0.63
N PRO A 366 -18.81 -0.02 -1.52
CA PRO A 366 -17.70 -0.74 -2.12
C PRO A 366 -16.73 -1.21 -1.02
N LYS A 367 -16.17 -2.40 -1.22
CA LYS A 367 -15.09 -2.94 -0.40
C LYS A 367 -13.75 -2.52 -1.00
N LEU A 368 -12.71 -2.55 -0.19
CA LEU A 368 -11.34 -2.37 -0.67
C LEU A 368 -10.93 -3.61 -1.46
N ALA A 369 -10.21 -3.41 -2.56
CA ALA A 369 -9.57 -4.54 -3.28
C ALA A 369 -8.50 -5.25 -2.43
N ILE A 370 -7.89 -4.52 -1.49
CA ILE A 370 -6.89 -5.04 -0.55
C ILE A 370 -7.41 -4.82 0.87
N ARG A 371 -7.65 -5.90 1.59
CA ARG A 371 -8.00 -5.82 3.01
C ARG A 371 -6.78 -5.36 3.81
N PRO A 372 -6.90 -4.30 4.64
CA PRO A 372 -5.80 -3.85 5.48
C PRO A 372 -5.37 -4.92 6.49
N TYR A 373 -4.12 -4.83 6.95
CA TYR A 373 -3.60 -5.69 8.00
C TYR A 373 -4.52 -5.67 9.26
N PRO A 374 -5.05 -6.82 9.72
CA PRO A 374 -6.08 -6.85 10.74
C PRO A 374 -5.49 -6.75 12.16
N MET A 375 -5.20 -5.52 12.57
CA MET A 375 -4.60 -5.18 13.86
C MET A 375 -5.39 -5.69 15.07
N GLN A 376 -6.71 -5.87 14.95
CA GLN A 376 -7.57 -6.38 16.02
C GLN A 376 -7.21 -7.80 16.50
N TYR A 377 -6.44 -8.56 15.70
CA TYR A 377 -5.98 -9.90 16.06
C TYR A 377 -4.55 -9.92 16.62
N VAL A 378 -3.91 -8.77 16.80
CA VAL A 378 -2.60 -8.65 17.45
C VAL A 378 -2.80 -8.54 18.95
N ALA A 379 -2.38 -9.57 19.69
CA ALA A 379 -2.39 -9.49 21.15
C ALA A 379 -1.30 -10.37 21.78
N PRO A 380 -0.69 -9.92 22.89
CA PRO A 380 0.26 -10.73 23.64
C PRO A 380 -0.43 -11.98 24.21
N TRP A 381 0.37 -13.01 24.45
CA TRP A 381 -0.04 -14.23 25.13
C TRP A 381 1.16 -14.87 25.81
N GLN A 382 0.91 -15.61 26.89
CA GLN A 382 1.96 -16.25 27.66
C GLN A 382 1.78 -17.77 27.65
N LEU A 383 2.85 -18.50 27.33
CA LEU A 383 2.90 -19.95 27.42
C LEU A 383 2.83 -20.39 28.88
N SER A 384 2.53 -21.68 29.10
CA SER A 384 2.41 -22.26 30.46
C SER A 384 3.70 -22.17 31.31
N ASP A 385 4.86 -21.99 30.68
CA ASP A 385 6.17 -21.85 31.33
C ASP A 385 6.60 -20.37 31.53
N GLY A 386 5.72 -19.43 31.18
CA GLY A 386 5.97 -18.00 31.35
C GLY A 386 6.59 -17.30 30.13
N MET A 387 6.95 -18.04 29.07
CA MET A 387 7.45 -17.44 27.82
C MET A 387 6.37 -16.57 27.17
N GLU A 388 6.68 -15.31 26.90
CA GLU A 388 5.76 -14.37 26.25
C GLU A 388 5.91 -14.42 24.72
N VAL A 389 4.78 -14.44 24.02
CA VAL A 389 4.70 -14.37 22.57
C VAL A 389 3.64 -13.35 22.16
N THR A 390 3.78 -12.78 20.98
CA THR A 390 2.70 -12.01 20.35
C THR A 390 2.03 -12.89 19.30
N ILE A 391 0.74 -13.18 19.47
CA ILE A 391 -0.03 -13.82 18.39
C ILE A 391 -0.59 -12.71 17.51
N ARG A 392 -0.30 -12.77 16.22
CA ARG A 392 -0.66 -11.75 15.23
C ARG A 392 -0.90 -12.36 13.85
N PRO A 393 -1.65 -11.70 12.95
CA PRO A 393 -1.70 -12.10 11.55
C PRO A 393 -0.31 -12.17 10.91
N ILE A 394 -0.12 -13.14 10.01
CA ILE A 394 1.10 -13.27 9.20
C ILE A 394 1.21 -12.09 8.24
N ARG A 395 2.43 -11.71 7.91
CA ARG A 395 2.73 -10.68 6.91
C ARG A 395 3.70 -11.22 5.86
N PRO A 396 3.66 -10.74 4.60
CA PRO A 396 4.71 -10.98 3.60
C PRO A 396 6.15 -10.90 4.13
N GLU A 397 6.45 -9.93 4.99
CA GLU A 397 7.78 -9.70 5.56
C GLU A 397 8.24 -10.83 6.51
N ASP A 398 7.33 -11.71 6.92
CA ASP A 398 7.64 -12.86 7.78
C ASP A 398 8.32 -14.01 7.02
N GLU A 399 8.41 -13.99 5.69
CA GLU A 399 9.00 -15.08 4.89
C GLU A 399 10.38 -15.56 5.40
N PRO A 400 11.34 -14.66 5.76
CA PRO A 400 12.62 -15.09 6.35
C PRO A 400 12.43 -15.79 7.70
N LEU A 401 11.50 -15.34 8.54
CA LEU A 401 11.21 -15.95 9.84
C LEU A 401 10.54 -17.34 9.66
N VAL A 402 9.63 -17.46 8.69
CA VAL A 402 9.00 -18.74 8.32
C VAL A 402 10.02 -19.72 7.75
N THR A 403 11.02 -19.23 7.02
CA THR A 403 12.16 -20.04 6.57
C THR A 403 12.93 -20.62 7.75
N GLN A 404 13.25 -19.80 8.76
CA GLN A 404 13.94 -20.30 9.96
C GLN A 404 13.07 -21.27 10.75
N PHE A 405 11.78 -20.97 10.92
CA PHE A 405 10.82 -21.88 11.53
C PHE A 405 10.79 -23.25 10.85
N HIS A 406 10.78 -23.32 9.52
CA HIS A 406 10.79 -24.60 8.81
C HIS A 406 12.07 -25.44 8.98
N LYS A 407 13.18 -24.83 9.41
CA LYS A 407 14.43 -25.52 9.73
C LYS A 407 14.42 -26.17 11.12
N THR A 408 13.58 -25.70 12.04
CA THR A 408 13.52 -26.23 13.41
C THR A 408 12.59 -27.42 13.56
N LEU A 409 11.72 -27.68 12.56
CA LEU A 409 10.69 -28.72 12.61
C LEU A 409 11.24 -30.14 12.42
N SER A 410 10.73 -31.07 13.24
CA SER A 410 10.97 -32.50 13.08
C SER A 410 10.23 -33.11 11.88
N GLU A 411 10.77 -34.20 11.32
CA GLU A 411 10.10 -34.97 10.26
C GLU A 411 8.71 -35.47 10.67
N GLN A 412 8.53 -35.80 11.95
CA GLN A 412 7.23 -36.19 12.51
C GLN A 412 6.22 -35.05 12.43
N SER A 413 6.57 -33.84 12.90
CA SER A 413 5.69 -32.67 12.83
C SER A 413 5.31 -32.30 11.38
N ILE A 414 6.24 -32.49 10.44
CA ILE A 414 5.99 -32.28 9.00
C ILE A 414 5.03 -33.35 8.47
N TYR A 415 5.28 -34.62 8.75
CA TYR A 415 4.42 -35.71 8.32
C TYR A 415 2.98 -35.54 8.85
N LEU A 416 2.83 -35.22 10.14
CA LEU A 416 1.53 -35.01 10.76
C LEU A 416 0.75 -33.82 10.18
N ARG A 417 1.45 -32.81 9.64
CA ARG A 417 0.84 -31.60 9.05
C ARG A 417 0.49 -31.75 7.58
N TYR A 418 1.35 -32.41 6.80
CA TYR A 418 1.24 -32.49 5.34
C TYR A 418 0.83 -33.87 4.83
N PHE A 419 0.68 -34.86 5.72
CA PHE A 419 0.31 -36.24 5.42
C PHE A 419 1.38 -36.99 4.59
N HIS A 420 2.52 -36.36 4.35
CA HIS A 420 3.70 -36.92 3.72
C HIS A 420 4.95 -36.11 4.11
N LEU A 421 6.13 -36.68 3.86
CA LEU A 421 7.39 -35.96 4.05
C LEU A 421 7.62 -34.98 2.90
N VAL A 422 7.82 -33.71 3.24
CA VAL A 422 8.20 -32.65 2.30
C VAL A 422 9.65 -32.28 2.56
N LYS A 423 10.51 -32.27 1.52
CA LYS A 423 11.94 -31.92 1.68
C LYS A 423 12.11 -30.47 2.16
N LEU A 424 13.11 -30.19 2.99
CA LEU A 424 13.37 -28.83 3.48
C LEU A 424 13.49 -27.82 2.34
N SER A 425 14.21 -28.15 1.26
CA SER A 425 14.37 -27.29 0.08
C SER A 425 13.05 -26.90 -0.57
N GLN A 426 12.04 -27.78 -0.55
CA GLN A 426 10.69 -27.48 -1.05
C GLN A 426 9.89 -26.66 -0.02
N ARG A 427 10.06 -26.91 1.28
CA ARG A 427 9.37 -26.16 2.34
C ARG A 427 9.77 -24.69 2.37
N ILE A 428 11.06 -24.41 2.16
CA ILE A 428 11.63 -23.05 2.17
C ILE A 428 11.74 -22.41 0.79
N ALA A 429 11.13 -23.03 -0.24
CA ALA A 429 11.12 -22.47 -1.57
C ALA A 429 10.33 -21.15 -1.56
N HIS A 430 10.93 -20.11 -2.15
CA HIS A 430 10.37 -18.76 -2.17
C HIS A 430 8.94 -18.72 -2.72
N ASP A 431 8.72 -19.33 -3.88
CA ASP A 431 7.42 -19.43 -4.55
C ASP A 431 6.32 -20.04 -3.66
N ARG A 432 6.69 -21.01 -2.83
CA ARG A 432 5.80 -21.62 -1.84
C ARG A 432 5.55 -20.68 -0.66
N LEU A 433 6.61 -20.09 -0.08
CA LEU A 433 6.49 -19.23 1.10
C LEU A 433 5.74 -17.93 0.80
N THR A 434 5.88 -17.36 -0.40
CA THR A 434 5.07 -16.22 -0.82
C THR A 434 3.58 -16.54 -0.73
N ARG A 435 3.14 -17.74 -1.15
CA ARG A 435 1.72 -18.17 -1.03
C ARG A 435 1.26 -18.43 0.41
N ILE A 436 2.19 -18.57 1.35
CA ILE A 436 1.90 -18.80 2.77
C ILE A 436 1.85 -17.47 3.53
N CYS A 437 2.76 -16.55 3.21
CA CYS A 437 2.90 -15.29 3.93
C CYS A 437 2.07 -14.16 3.30
N PHE A 438 1.94 -14.15 1.97
CA PHE A 438 1.12 -13.18 1.25
C PHE A 438 -0.28 -13.76 1.03
N ILE A 439 -1.11 -13.61 2.06
CA ILE A 439 -2.50 -14.05 2.07
C ILE A 439 -3.45 -12.88 1.84
N ASP A 440 -4.58 -13.17 1.23
CA ASP A 440 -5.73 -12.26 1.20
C ASP A 440 -6.55 -12.46 2.48
N TYR A 441 -6.51 -11.48 3.38
CA TYR A 441 -7.17 -11.56 4.69
C TYR A 441 -8.69 -11.74 4.62
N ASP A 442 -9.34 -11.48 3.47
CA ASP A 442 -10.78 -11.77 3.28
C ASP A 442 -11.06 -13.24 2.97
N ARG A 443 -10.08 -13.95 2.43
CA ARG A 443 -10.22 -15.36 2.01
C ARG A 443 -9.51 -16.31 2.94
N GLU A 444 -8.42 -15.87 3.54
CA GLU A 444 -7.54 -16.68 4.36
C GLU A 444 -7.06 -15.86 5.55
N MET A 445 -7.02 -16.46 6.73
CA MET A 445 -6.39 -15.88 7.89
C MET A 445 -5.29 -16.80 8.37
N ALA A 446 -4.06 -16.31 8.48
CA ALA A 446 -3.01 -17.03 9.17
C ALA A 446 -2.50 -16.19 10.34
N LEU A 447 -2.46 -16.81 11.52
CA LEU A 447 -1.92 -16.26 12.74
C LEU A 447 -0.56 -16.92 13.03
N VAL A 448 0.43 -16.10 13.36
CA VAL A 448 1.75 -16.53 13.80
C VAL A 448 1.93 -16.24 15.28
N ALA A 449 2.63 -17.12 15.98
CA ALA A 449 3.14 -16.85 17.32
C ALA A 449 4.57 -16.33 17.21
N ASP A 450 4.72 -15.01 17.36
CA ASP A 450 5.98 -14.27 17.24
C ASP A 450 6.63 -14.12 18.62
N TYR A 451 7.77 -14.78 18.80
CA TYR A 451 8.60 -14.68 19.98
C TYR A 451 9.73 -13.68 19.75
N LYS A 452 9.84 -12.68 20.62
CA LYS A 452 10.98 -11.77 20.64
C LYS A 452 11.93 -12.21 21.73
N ASN A 453 13.11 -12.69 21.34
CA ASN A 453 14.15 -13.09 22.28
C ASN A 453 14.56 -11.88 23.15
N PRO A 454 14.42 -11.94 24.48
CA PRO A 454 14.75 -10.82 25.37
C PRO A 454 16.23 -10.41 25.37
N GLU A 455 17.14 -11.35 25.08
CA GLU A 455 18.59 -11.12 25.13
C GLU A 455 19.11 -10.53 23.81
N THR A 456 18.64 -11.03 22.67
CA THR A 456 19.12 -10.61 21.35
C THR A 456 18.22 -9.59 20.67
N GLY A 457 16.96 -9.47 21.12
CA GLY A 457 15.93 -8.68 20.46
C GLY A 457 15.42 -9.27 19.13
N CYS A 458 15.95 -10.42 18.70
CA CYS A 458 15.56 -11.08 17.46
C CYS A 458 14.18 -11.72 17.56
N HIS A 459 13.45 -11.69 16.44
CA HIS A 459 12.13 -12.31 16.30
C HIS A 459 12.23 -13.75 15.76
N GLU A 460 11.38 -14.63 16.26
CA GLU A 460 11.27 -16.03 15.85
C GLU A 460 9.80 -16.46 15.79
N ILE A 461 9.40 -17.12 14.70
CA ILE A 461 8.05 -17.72 14.62
C ILE A 461 8.08 -19.10 15.27
N LEU A 462 7.23 -19.29 16.28
CA LEU A 462 7.12 -20.55 17.02
C LEU A 462 5.92 -21.41 16.61
N ALA A 463 4.89 -20.81 16.02
CA ALA A 463 3.72 -21.52 15.52
C ALA A 463 3.04 -20.73 14.40
N ILE A 464 2.36 -21.44 13.51
CA ILE A 464 1.53 -20.88 12.45
C ILE A 464 0.21 -21.65 12.42
N GLY A 465 -0.91 -20.93 12.50
CA GLY A 465 -2.26 -21.47 12.38
C GLY A 465 -2.98 -20.73 11.27
N ARG A 466 -3.57 -21.47 10.34
CA ARG A 466 -4.24 -20.94 9.15
C ARG A 466 -5.69 -21.37 9.15
N LEU A 467 -6.56 -20.49 8.68
CA LEU A 467 -7.97 -20.68 8.39
C LEU A 467 -8.19 -20.25 6.93
N SER A 468 -8.58 -21.18 6.06
CA SER A 468 -8.77 -20.96 4.63
C SER A 468 -10.25 -21.14 4.28
N LYS A 469 -10.91 -20.10 3.78
CA LYS A 469 -12.32 -20.15 3.41
C LYS A 469 -12.53 -21.00 2.16
N LEU A 470 -13.51 -21.90 2.21
CA LEU A 470 -13.91 -22.72 1.06
C LEU A 470 -14.67 -21.85 0.05
N HIS A 471 -14.26 -21.94 -1.21
CA HIS A 471 -14.78 -21.07 -2.26
C HIS A 471 -16.30 -21.23 -2.44
N GLY A 472 -17.02 -20.10 -2.41
CA GLY A 472 -18.47 -20.07 -2.60
C GLY A 472 -19.30 -20.51 -1.39
N THR A 473 -18.67 -20.75 -0.23
CA THR A 473 -19.36 -21.17 1.00
C THR A 473 -19.02 -20.24 2.16
N HIS A 474 -19.75 -20.38 3.27
CA HIS A 474 -19.41 -19.79 4.57
C HIS A 474 -18.65 -20.76 5.47
N GLU A 475 -17.97 -21.74 4.89
CA GLU A 475 -17.16 -22.73 5.61
C GLU A 475 -15.68 -22.43 5.45
N ALA A 476 -14.86 -22.85 6.42
CA ALA A 476 -13.41 -22.75 6.31
C ALA A 476 -12.70 -23.97 6.89
N GLU A 477 -11.53 -24.25 6.33
CA GLU A 477 -10.64 -25.30 6.82
C GLU A 477 -9.53 -24.67 7.66
N PHE A 478 -9.25 -25.23 8.83
CA PHE A 478 -8.08 -24.84 9.60
C PHE A 478 -6.94 -25.82 9.44
N ALA A 479 -5.72 -25.31 9.57
CA ALA A 479 -4.54 -26.13 9.65
C ALA A 479 -3.42 -25.42 10.41
N MET A 480 -2.63 -26.14 11.18
CA MET A 480 -1.66 -25.51 12.09
C MET A 480 -0.39 -26.33 12.27
N LEU A 481 0.69 -25.63 12.60
CA LEU A 481 2.01 -26.20 12.84
C LEU A 481 2.66 -25.47 14.01
N VAL A 482 3.15 -26.22 14.99
CA VAL A 482 3.77 -25.69 16.21
C VAL A 482 5.18 -26.28 16.32
N SER A 483 6.17 -25.43 16.56
CA SER A 483 7.56 -25.83 16.76
C SER A 483 7.65 -26.89 17.85
N ASP A 484 8.38 -27.97 17.59
CA ASP A 484 8.55 -29.10 18.51
C ASP A 484 9.05 -28.63 19.89
N GLN A 485 9.80 -27.54 19.96
CA GLN A 485 10.36 -26.97 21.19
C GLN A 485 9.31 -26.44 22.17
N VAL A 486 8.15 -26.03 21.66
CA VAL A 486 7.07 -25.38 22.46
C VAL A 486 5.74 -26.13 22.41
N GLN A 487 5.73 -27.35 21.86
CA GLN A 487 4.57 -28.23 21.95
C GLN A 487 4.24 -28.55 23.41
N CYS A 488 2.98 -28.91 23.66
CA CYS A 488 2.45 -29.20 25.01
C CYS A 488 2.47 -28.04 26.00
N ARG A 489 2.71 -26.80 25.55
CA ARG A 489 2.68 -25.57 26.38
C ARG A 489 1.44 -24.69 26.18
N GLY A 490 0.38 -25.25 25.61
CA GLY A 490 -0.91 -24.58 25.38
C GLY A 490 -1.00 -23.74 24.10
N LEU A 491 0.12 -23.42 23.44
CA LEU A 491 0.17 -22.53 22.27
C LEU A 491 -0.76 -22.99 21.13
N GLY A 492 -0.81 -24.29 20.85
CA GLY A 492 -1.67 -24.82 19.81
C GLY A 492 -3.17 -24.64 20.09
N THR A 493 -3.59 -24.80 21.35
CA THR A 493 -4.98 -24.57 21.77
C THR A 493 -5.34 -23.09 21.67
N GLU A 494 -4.47 -22.19 22.14
CA GLU A 494 -4.73 -20.76 22.05
C GLU A 494 -4.81 -20.29 20.59
N LEU A 495 -3.92 -20.78 19.74
CA LEU A 495 -3.91 -20.41 18.32
C LEU A 495 -5.21 -20.82 17.62
N LEU A 496 -5.67 -22.07 17.82
CA LEU A 496 -6.94 -22.53 17.26
C LEU A 496 -8.14 -21.75 17.85
N LYS A 497 -8.13 -21.46 19.15
CA LYS A 497 -9.16 -20.62 19.79
C LYS A 497 -9.25 -19.23 19.12
N ARG A 498 -8.12 -18.60 18.81
CA ARG A 498 -8.11 -17.32 18.10
C ARG A 498 -8.59 -17.44 16.66
N LEU A 499 -8.29 -18.54 15.96
CA LEU A 499 -8.87 -18.81 14.64
C LEU A 499 -10.39 -19.00 14.70
N LEU A 500 -10.95 -19.63 15.75
CA LEU A 500 -12.40 -19.69 15.95
C LEU A 500 -12.99 -18.29 16.16
N GLN A 501 -12.33 -17.43 16.92
CA GLN A 501 -12.75 -16.02 17.09
C GLN A 501 -12.74 -15.27 15.75
N VAL A 502 -11.72 -15.49 14.91
CA VAL A 502 -11.70 -14.98 13.53
C VAL A 502 -12.92 -15.50 12.78
N GLY A 503 -13.21 -16.81 12.85
CA GLY A 503 -14.37 -17.40 12.18
C GLY A 503 -15.71 -16.75 12.55
N HIS A 504 -15.95 -16.48 13.84
CA HIS A 504 -17.15 -15.75 14.26
C HIS A 504 -17.20 -14.32 13.69
N ASN A 505 -16.08 -13.61 13.73
CA ASN A 505 -16.00 -12.23 13.22
C ASN A 505 -16.21 -12.16 11.70
N GLU A 506 -15.76 -13.19 10.97
CA GLU A 506 -15.95 -13.32 9.52
C GLU A 506 -17.30 -13.95 9.14
N GLN A 507 -18.18 -14.22 10.12
CA GLN A 507 -19.50 -14.82 9.91
C GLN A 507 -19.44 -16.12 9.11
N LEU A 508 -18.54 -17.02 9.53
CA LEU A 508 -18.49 -18.38 9.04
C LEU A 508 -19.53 -19.24 9.77
N ASP A 509 -20.12 -20.20 9.07
CA ASP A 509 -21.09 -21.14 9.62
C ASP A 509 -20.38 -22.34 10.27
N CYS A 510 -19.29 -22.80 9.67
CA CYS A 510 -18.62 -24.04 10.06
C CYS A 510 -17.10 -23.98 9.82
N ILE A 511 -16.34 -24.57 10.74
CA ILE A 511 -14.91 -24.79 10.60
C ILE A 511 -14.59 -26.28 10.64
N THR A 512 -13.80 -26.74 9.67
CA THR A 512 -13.39 -28.13 9.52
C THR A 512 -11.88 -28.31 9.48
N ALA A 513 -11.40 -29.54 9.70
CA ALA A 513 -10.04 -29.96 9.37
C ALA A 513 -9.94 -31.47 9.18
N GLU A 514 -8.98 -31.89 8.37
CA GLU A 514 -8.55 -33.28 8.29
C GLU A 514 -7.31 -33.50 9.16
N ILE A 515 -7.35 -34.57 9.96
CA ILE A 515 -6.32 -34.88 10.97
C ILE A 515 -5.97 -36.36 10.86
N LEU A 516 -4.68 -36.69 10.77
CA LEU A 516 -4.24 -38.08 10.84
C LEU A 516 -4.64 -38.73 12.17
N VAL A 517 -5.04 -40.01 12.12
CA VAL A 517 -5.43 -40.80 13.31
C VAL A 517 -4.27 -40.88 14.32
N ASP A 518 -3.03 -40.82 13.86
CA ASP A 518 -1.84 -40.83 14.73
C ASP A 518 -1.54 -39.46 15.38
N ASN A 519 -2.22 -38.38 14.95
CA ASN A 519 -2.04 -37.04 15.51
C ASN A 519 -2.88 -36.82 16.79
N CYS A 520 -2.58 -37.61 17.83
CA CYS A 520 -3.26 -37.54 19.12
C CYS A 520 -3.20 -36.13 19.76
N GLY A 521 -2.12 -35.39 19.51
CA GLY A 521 -1.97 -34.01 20.00
C GLY A 521 -3.04 -33.08 19.42
N MET A 522 -3.25 -33.13 18.10
CA MET A 522 -4.24 -32.31 17.43
C MET A 522 -5.67 -32.72 17.80
N GLN A 523 -5.94 -34.02 17.93
CA GLN A 523 -7.25 -34.53 18.36
C GLN A 523 -7.65 -33.95 19.72
N ARG A 524 -6.75 -33.99 20.73
CA ARG A 524 -7.01 -33.42 22.06
C ARG A 524 -7.27 -31.91 22.02
N VAL A 525 -6.56 -31.18 21.16
CA VAL A 525 -6.77 -29.73 20.99
C VAL A 525 -8.16 -29.45 20.41
N CYS A 526 -8.58 -30.23 19.40
CA CYS A 526 -9.91 -30.11 18.79
C CYS A 526 -11.02 -30.43 19.79
N GLU A 527 -10.92 -31.56 20.49
CA GLU A 527 -11.88 -31.98 21.51
C GLU A 527 -12.02 -30.92 22.63
N LYS A 528 -10.90 -30.36 23.10
CA LYS A 528 -10.90 -29.31 24.14
C LYS A 528 -11.63 -28.03 23.69
N LEU A 529 -11.66 -27.74 22.39
CA LEU A 529 -12.35 -26.58 21.83
C LEU A 529 -13.75 -26.91 21.29
N GLY A 530 -14.24 -28.14 21.51
CA GLY A 530 -15.62 -28.53 21.19
C GLY A 530 -15.83 -29.05 19.77
N PHE A 531 -14.77 -29.37 19.03
CA PHE A 531 -14.91 -30.02 17.73
C PHE A 531 -15.44 -31.45 17.87
N GLN A 532 -16.30 -31.85 16.94
CA GLN A 532 -16.73 -33.23 16.76
C GLN A 532 -15.75 -33.94 15.83
N LEU A 533 -15.23 -35.09 16.27
CA LEU A 533 -14.34 -35.93 15.48
C LEU A 533 -15.10 -37.11 14.87
N SER A 534 -15.01 -37.27 13.56
CA SER A 534 -15.62 -38.38 12.82
C SER A 534 -14.59 -39.03 11.89
N ARG A 535 -14.75 -40.33 11.61
CA ARG A 535 -13.90 -41.02 10.63
C ARG A 535 -14.32 -40.64 9.22
N THR A 536 -13.35 -40.42 8.34
CA THR A 536 -13.62 -40.20 6.90
C THR A 536 -13.68 -41.55 6.17
N GLY A 537 -13.82 -41.50 4.83
CA GLY A 537 -13.68 -42.69 3.99
C GLY A 537 -12.27 -43.28 3.98
N ASP A 538 -11.25 -42.51 4.40
CA ASP A 538 -9.89 -42.97 4.60
C ASP A 538 -9.69 -43.37 6.07
N PRO A 539 -9.35 -44.64 6.39
CA PRO A 539 -9.19 -45.11 7.76
C PRO A 539 -8.03 -44.44 8.51
N THR A 540 -7.14 -43.73 7.80
CA THR A 540 -5.99 -43.03 8.39
C THR A 540 -6.30 -41.57 8.75
N VAL A 541 -7.51 -41.07 8.44
CA VAL A 541 -7.90 -39.67 8.59
C VAL A 541 -9.19 -39.50 9.40
N LEU A 542 -9.19 -38.52 10.28
CA LEU A 542 -10.34 -38.02 11.01
C LEU A 542 -10.75 -36.64 10.48
N LYS A 543 -12.05 -36.41 10.34
CA LYS A 543 -12.60 -35.07 10.13
C LYS A 543 -12.97 -34.46 11.48
N ALA A 544 -12.39 -33.31 11.79
CA ALA A 544 -12.83 -32.43 12.87
C ALA A 544 -13.80 -31.39 12.31
N GLU A 545 -14.91 -31.14 13.01
CA GLU A 545 -15.91 -30.17 12.61
C GLU A 545 -16.50 -29.42 13.80
N ILE A 546 -16.72 -28.11 13.66
CA ILE A 546 -17.42 -27.27 14.64
C ILE A 546 -18.30 -26.26 13.92
N GLN A 547 -19.51 -26.05 14.44
CA GLN A 547 -20.43 -24.99 14.01
C GLN A 547 -20.17 -23.74 14.85
N LEU A 548 -20.23 -22.56 14.22
CA LEU A 548 -19.94 -21.26 14.85
C LEU A 548 -21.20 -20.47 15.23
#